data_AF-A0A5S9NA14-F1
#
_entry.id   AF-A0A5S9NA14-F1
#
_cell.length_a   1.000
_cell.length_b   1.000
_cell.length_c   1.000
_cell.angle_alpha   90.00
_cell.angle_beta   90.00
_cell.angle_gamma   90.00
#
_symmetry.space_group_name_H-M   'P 1'
#
loop_
_entity.id
_entity.type
_entity.pdbx_description
1 polymer ?
#
loop_
_entity_poly.entity_id
_entity_poly.type
_entity_poly.pdbx_seq_one_letter_code
_entity_poly.pdbx_strand_id
1 'polypeptide(L)'
;MKALTLEDLSREELLAWIKASRPWRIRQVDLLSVRHTTLCAKSEAALRKWLDACSAETRAFQAWLAHGEPRERNRLELIYLNLKDEAQKAERASKRADREQKACWAAMEAEWSRDRE
;
A
#
# COMPACT_ATOMS: atom_id res chain seq x y z
N MET A 1 5.59 12.24 -13.82
CA MET A 1 6.44 11.98 -12.62
C MET A 1 7.78 12.64 -12.87
N LYS A 2 8.42 13.27 -11.87
CA LYS A 2 9.78 13.81 -12.01
C LYS A 2 10.77 12.65 -12.12
N ALA A 3 11.90 12.84 -12.82
CA ALA A 3 13.01 11.88 -12.78
C ALA A 3 13.47 11.67 -11.33
N LEU A 4 13.76 10.42 -10.96
CA LEU A 4 14.17 10.04 -9.62
C LEU A 4 15.67 10.25 -9.50
N THR A 5 16.10 10.85 -8.41
CA THR A 5 17.51 10.89 -8.01
C THR A 5 17.75 9.95 -6.84
N LEU A 6 19.02 9.76 -6.46
CA LEU A 6 19.36 8.99 -5.26
C LEU A 6 18.80 9.63 -3.98
N GLU A 7 18.63 10.95 -3.95
CA GLU A 7 18.07 11.66 -2.78
C GLU A 7 16.58 11.37 -2.55
N ASP A 8 15.88 10.95 -3.60
CA ASP A 8 14.46 10.57 -3.52
C ASP A 8 14.25 9.17 -2.94
N LEU A 9 15.31 8.35 -2.87
CA LEU A 9 15.27 7.00 -2.30
C LEU A 9 15.37 7.06 -0.78
N SER A 10 14.56 6.24 -0.12
CA SER A 10 14.71 5.98 1.31
C SER A 10 16.02 5.25 1.61
N ARG A 11 16.44 5.26 2.88
CA ARG A 11 17.65 4.55 3.33
C ARG A 11 17.65 3.06 2.92
N GLU A 12 16.52 2.38 3.04
CA GLU A 12 16.42 0.95 2.69
C GLU A 12 16.54 0.75 1.18
N GLU A 13 15.90 1.59 0.38
CA GLU A 13 16.00 1.59 -1.08
C GLU A 13 17.44 1.90 -1.53
N LEU A 14 18.12 2.86 -0.91
CA LEU A 14 19.53 3.16 -1.17
C LEU A 14 20.43 1.96 -0.88
N LEU A 15 20.23 1.28 0.25
CA LEU A 15 20.99 0.06 0.58
C LEU A 15 20.71 -1.07 -0.41
N ALA A 16 19.46 -1.23 -0.86
CA ALA A 16 19.11 -2.21 -1.89
C ALA A 16 19.78 -1.87 -3.23
N TRP A 17 19.78 -0.60 -3.62
CA TRP A 17 20.45 -0.12 -4.82
C TRP A 17 21.97 -0.37 -4.76
N ILE A 18 22.64 -0.03 -3.66
CA ILE A 18 24.09 -0.27 -3.48
C ILE A 18 24.42 -1.77 -3.60
N LYS A 19 23.58 -2.64 -3.05
CA LYS A 19 23.78 -4.11 -3.14
C LYS A 19 23.57 -4.66 -4.55
N ALA A 20 22.61 -4.10 -5.30
CA ALA A 20 22.25 -4.57 -6.63
C ALA A 20 23.14 -3.99 -7.75
N SER A 21 23.74 -2.83 -7.53
CA SER A 21 24.41 -2.04 -8.58
C SER A 21 25.92 -2.21 -8.57
N ARG A 22 26.54 -2.09 -9.75
CA ARG A 22 27.94 -1.67 -9.85
C ARG A 22 27.98 -0.14 -9.94
N PRO A 23 28.72 0.57 -9.07
CA PRO A 23 28.47 1.99 -8.73
C PRO A 23 28.76 3.02 -9.83
N TRP A 24 29.16 2.59 -11.03
CA TRP A 24 29.67 3.49 -12.07
C TRP A 24 28.61 4.06 -13.02
N ARG A 25 27.37 3.56 -13.02
CA ARG A 25 26.28 4.12 -13.85
C ARG A 25 24.94 4.02 -13.14
N ILE A 26 24.28 5.17 -13.00
CA ILE A 26 22.92 5.26 -12.46
C ILE A 26 21.98 5.33 -13.66
N ARG A 27 21.09 4.34 -13.81
CA ARG A 27 20.00 4.41 -14.79
C ARG A 27 18.68 4.64 -14.07
N GLN A 28 17.81 5.42 -14.71
CA GLN A 28 16.49 5.75 -14.18
C GLN A 28 15.64 4.50 -13.92
N VAL A 29 15.73 3.51 -14.81
CA VAL A 29 15.09 2.20 -14.67
C VAL A 29 15.54 1.46 -13.41
N ASP A 30 16.84 1.50 -13.07
CA ASP A 30 17.37 0.79 -11.91
C ASP A 30 16.82 1.40 -10.61
N LEU A 31 16.74 2.74 -10.54
CA LEU A 31 16.16 3.47 -9.40
C LEU A 31 14.67 3.21 -9.25
N LEU A 32 13.94 3.25 -10.37
CA LEU A 32 12.50 2.96 -10.40
C LEU A 32 12.21 1.51 -10.01
N SER A 33 13.04 0.55 -10.44
CA SER A 33 12.90 -0.86 -10.09
C SER A 33 13.00 -1.08 -8.57
N VAL A 34 14.02 -0.48 -7.93
CA VAL A 34 14.16 -0.53 -6.47
C VAL A 34 12.94 0.10 -5.79
N ARG A 35 12.55 1.30 -6.20
CA ARG A 35 11.37 1.99 -5.64
C ARG A 35 10.08 1.17 -5.82
N HIS A 36 9.91 0.53 -6.97
CA HIS A 36 8.75 -0.29 -7.27
C HIS A 36 8.65 -1.48 -6.33
N THR A 37 9.76 -2.17 -6.02
CA THR A 37 9.71 -3.29 -5.06
C THR A 37 9.23 -2.85 -3.67
N THR A 38 9.66 -1.69 -3.19
CA THR A 38 9.19 -1.12 -1.93
C THR A 38 7.71 -0.71 -2.01
N LEU A 39 7.26 -0.16 -3.14
CA LEU A 39 5.85 0.19 -3.35
C LEU A 39 4.95 -1.04 -3.44
N CYS A 40 5.40 -2.15 -4.05
CA CYS A 40 4.71 -3.44 -4.01
C CYS A 40 4.50 -3.90 -2.57
N ALA A 41 5.56 -3.92 -1.76
CA ALA A 41 5.47 -4.33 -0.36
C ALA A 41 4.52 -3.44 0.45
N LYS A 42 4.54 -2.12 0.21
CA LYS A 42 3.60 -1.16 0.84
C LYS A 42 2.16 -1.40 0.41
N SER A 43 1.93 -1.64 -0.88
CA SER A 43 0.61 -1.95 -1.44
C SER A 43 0.04 -3.24 -0.84
N GLU A 44 0.84 -4.31 -0.78
CA GLU A 44 0.45 -5.58 -0.16
C GLU A 44 0.15 -5.42 1.34
N ALA A 45 0.98 -4.69 2.08
CA ALA A 45 0.75 -4.45 3.50
C ALA A 45 -0.53 -3.65 3.75
N ALA A 46 -0.81 -2.63 2.93
CA ALA A 46 -2.03 -1.84 3.01
C ALA A 46 -3.27 -2.67 2.65
N LEU A 47 -3.17 -3.52 1.63
CA LEU A 47 -4.22 -4.48 1.24
C LEU A 47 -4.54 -5.46 2.39
N ARG A 48 -3.51 -6.08 2.99
CA ARG A 48 -3.69 -6.98 4.13
C ARG A 48 -4.40 -6.28 5.30
N LYS A 49 -3.96 -5.07 5.64
CA LYS A 49 -4.59 -4.28 6.70
C LYS A 49 -6.07 -3.99 6.41
N TRP A 50 -6.41 -3.69 5.15
CA TRP A 50 -7.80 -3.51 4.74
C TRP A 50 -8.62 -4.80 4.86
N LEU A 51 -8.09 -5.95 4.42
CA LEU A 51 -8.75 -7.25 4.56
C LEU A 51 -8.99 -7.63 6.02
N ASP A 52 -8.00 -7.38 6.89
CA ASP A 52 -8.12 -7.61 8.33
C ASP A 52 -9.21 -6.71 8.95
N ALA A 53 -9.27 -5.44 8.56
CA ALA A 53 -10.30 -4.52 9.00
C ALA A 53 -11.70 -4.95 8.53
N CYS A 54 -11.86 -5.40 7.28
CA CYS A 54 -13.12 -5.94 6.75
C CYS A 54 -13.56 -7.21 7.50
N SER A 55 -12.62 -8.10 7.82
CA SER A 55 -12.89 -9.31 8.61
C SER A 55 -13.38 -8.95 10.02
N ALA A 56 -12.73 -7.98 10.67
CA ALA A 56 -13.14 -7.49 11.99
C ALA A 56 -14.53 -6.81 11.95
N GLU A 57 -14.78 -5.96 10.96
CA GLU A 57 -16.10 -5.34 10.73
C GLU A 57 -17.18 -6.41 10.57
N THR A 58 -16.94 -7.42 9.72
CA THR A 58 -17.90 -8.49 9.45
C THR A 58 -18.24 -9.28 10.73
N ARG A 59 -17.23 -9.61 11.53
CA ARG A 59 -17.44 -10.29 12.82
C ARG A 59 -18.24 -9.43 13.80
N ALA A 60 -17.95 -8.15 13.88
CA ALA A 60 -18.70 -7.23 14.75
C ALA A 60 -20.15 -7.06 14.29
N PHE A 61 -20.39 -7.01 12.98
CA PHE A 61 -21.74 -6.97 12.41
C PHE A 61 -22.53 -8.25 12.73
N GLN A 62 -21.91 -9.43 12.57
CA GLN A 62 -22.52 -10.71 12.93
C GLN A 62 -22.84 -10.80 14.42
N ALA A 63 -21.92 -10.33 15.28
CA ALA A 63 -22.16 -10.25 16.72
C ALA A 63 -23.36 -9.34 16.99
N TRP A 64 -23.36 -8.11 16.46
CA TRP A 64 -24.46 -7.16 16.62
C TRP A 64 -25.83 -7.74 16.20
N LEU A 65 -25.88 -8.49 15.10
CA LEU A 65 -27.11 -9.17 14.64
C LEU A 65 -27.59 -10.29 15.58
N ALA A 66 -26.68 -11.00 16.23
CA ALA A 66 -27.00 -12.16 17.06
C ALA A 66 -27.55 -11.80 18.46
N HIS A 67 -27.36 -10.57 18.94
CA HIS A 67 -27.75 -10.17 20.29
C HIS A 67 -29.16 -9.54 20.34
N GLY A 68 -30.01 -10.06 21.22
CA GLY A 68 -31.39 -9.58 21.43
C GLY A 68 -31.56 -8.52 22.52
N GLU A 69 -30.63 -8.41 23.49
CA GLU A 69 -30.76 -7.43 24.58
C GLU A 69 -30.38 -6.00 24.14
N PRO A 70 -31.22 -4.97 24.40
CA PRO A 70 -30.99 -3.61 23.91
C PRO A 70 -29.67 -2.95 24.35
N ARG A 71 -29.23 -3.17 25.60
CA ARG A 71 -27.99 -2.56 26.12
C ARG A 71 -26.74 -3.11 25.44
N GLU A 72 -26.66 -4.43 25.30
CA GLU A 72 -25.53 -5.09 24.65
C GLU A 72 -25.52 -4.80 23.15
N ARG A 73 -26.72 -4.72 22.53
CA ARG A 73 -26.87 -4.35 21.13
C ARG A 73 -26.32 -2.95 20.83
N ASN A 74 -26.62 -1.94 21.65
CA ASN A 74 -26.07 -0.59 21.46
C ASN A 74 -24.54 -0.54 21.61
N ARG A 75 -23.98 -1.31 22.54
CA ARG A 75 -22.52 -1.43 22.72
C ARG A 75 -21.87 -2.03 21.48
N LEU A 76 -22.44 -3.12 20.95
CA LEU A 76 -21.94 -3.79 19.75
C LEU A 76 -22.13 -2.96 18.48
N GLU A 77 -23.19 -2.15 18.42
CA GLU A 77 -23.40 -1.19 17.34
C GLU A 77 -22.26 -0.16 17.28
N LEU A 78 -21.87 0.41 18.43
CA LEU A 78 -20.73 1.34 18.50
C LEU A 78 -19.43 0.67 18.05
N ILE A 79 -19.19 -0.59 18.44
CA ILE A 79 -18.01 -1.36 18.01
C ILE A 79 -18.05 -1.56 16.49
N TYR A 80 -19.18 -1.98 15.93
CA TYR A 80 -19.35 -2.16 14.48
C TYR A 80 -19.10 -0.86 13.71
N LEU A 81 -19.70 0.25 14.14
CA LEU A 81 -19.54 1.56 13.49
C LEU A 81 -18.07 2.03 13.51
N ASN A 82 -17.35 1.82 14.61
CA ASN A 82 -15.93 2.15 14.69
C ASN A 82 -15.08 1.30 13.74
N LEU A 83 -15.35 -0.02 13.68
CA LEU A 83 -14.61 -0.91 12.76
C LEU A 83 -14.92 -0.62 11.30
N LYS A 84 -16.14 -0.22 10.98
CA LYS A 84 -16.53 0.24 9.64
C LYS A 84 -15.76 1.48 9.21
N ASP A 85 -15.59 2.47 10.09
CA ASP A 85 -14.79 3.66 9.80
C ASP A 85 -13.30 3.29 9.59
N GLU A 86 -12.75 2.40 10.42
CA GLU A 86 -11.39 1.90 10.24
C GLU A 86 -11.20 1.11 8.93
N ALA A 87 -12.18 0.29 8.54
CA ALA A 87 -12.17 -0.41 7.25
C ALA A 87 -12.16 0.57 6.07
N GLN A 88 -12.96 1.65 6.13
CA GLN A 88 -12.96 2.70 5.11
C GLN A 88 -11.64 3.45 5.03
N LYS A 89 -11.02 3.77 6.17
CA LYS A 89 -9.68 4.40 6.20
C LYS A 89 -8.63 3.47 5.59
N ALA A 90 -8.66 2.19 5.94
CA ALA A 90 -7.75 1.18 5.41
C ALA A 90 -7.94 0.98 3.89
N GLU A 91 -9.18 1.01 3.40
CA GLU A 91 -9.50 0.92 1.97
C GLU A 91 -8.89 2.10 1.20
N ARG A 92 -9.04 3.33 1.70
CA ARG A 92 -8.46 4.53 1.07
C ARG A 92 -6.93 4.45 1.04
N ALA A 93 -6.31 3.97 2.12
CA ALA A 93 -4.86 3.77 2.19
C ALA A 93 -4.38 2.71 1.18
N SER A 94 -5.09 1.58 1.08
CA SER A 94 -4.83 0.52 0.10
C SER A 94 -4.92 1.05 -1.34
N LYS A 95 -6.02 1.73 -1.69
CA LYS A 95 -6.19 2.34 -3.02
C LYS A 95 -5.11 3.37 -3.34
N ARG A 96 -4.65 4.14 -2.35
CA ARG A 96 -3.56 5.09 -2.54
C ARG A 96 -2.24 4.37 -2.82
N ALA A 97 -1.90 3.35 -2.03
CA ALA A 97 -0.67 2.59 -2.22
C ALA A 97 -0.64 1.87 -3.58
N ASP A 98 -1.76 1.28 -4.01
CA ASP A 98 -1.92 0.68 -5.34
C ASP A 98 -1.72 1.69 -6.48
N ARG A 99 -2.28 2.91 -6.34
CA ARG A 99 -2.06 3.99 -7.32
C ARG A 99 -0.60 4.41 -7.40
N GLU A 100 0.09 4.53 -6.26
CA GLU A 100 1.50 4.88 -6.20
C GLU A 100 2.37 3.80 -6.87
N GLN A 101 2.08 2.51 -6.60
CA GLN A 101 2.73 1.37 -7.26
C GLN A 101 2.51 1.39 -8.78
N LYS A 102 1.25 1.55 -9.24
CA LYS A 102 0.91 1.61 -10.67
C LYS A 102 1.55 2.79 -11.39
N ALA A 103 1.62 3.95 -10.74
CA ALA A 103 2.30 5.12 -11.30
C ALA A 103 3.81 4.88 -11.46
N CYS A 104 4.44 4.17 -10.51
CA CYS A 104 5.84 3.80 -10.60
C CYS A 104 6.08 2.76 -11.71
N TRP A 105 5.17 1.79 -11.87
CA TRP A 105 5.22 0.83 -12.97
C TRP A 105 5.12 1.52 -14.35
N ALA A 106 4.14 2.40 -14.53
CA ALA A 106 3.98 3.16 -15.77
C ALA A 106 5.22 4.02 -16.09
N ALA A 107 5.88 4.57 -15.06
CA ALA A 107 7.13 5.29 -15.24
C ALA A 107 8.29 4.36 -15.68
N MET A 108 8.37 3.12 -15.16
CA MET A 108 9.35 2.14 -15.64
C MET A 108 9.12 1.75 -17.10
N GLU A 109 7.87 1.48 -17.47
CA GLU A 109 7.52 1.15 -18.86
C GLU A 109 7.92 2.26 -19.83
N ALA A 110 7.67 3.52 -19.46
CA ALA A 110 8.07 4.67 -20.27
C ALA A 110 9.60 4.76 -20.46
N GLU A 111 10.39 4.47 -19.43
CA GLU A 111 11.85 4.48 -19.54
C GLU A 111 12.38 3.29 -20.36
N TRP A 112 11.80 2.10 -20.22
CA TRP A 112 12.14 0.96 -21.09
C TRP A 112 11.82 1.19 -22.55
N SER A 113 10.74 1.90 -22.85
CA SER A 113 10.40 2.27 -24.23
C SER A 113 11.42 3.23 -24.83
N ARG A 114 11.92 4.20 -24.07
CA ARG A 114 12.96 5.14 -24.52
C ARG A 114 14.30 4.47 -24.82
N ASP A 115 14.67 3.45 -24.03
CA ASP A 115 15.91 2.70 -24.25
C ASP A 115 15.87 1.81 -25.52
N ARG A 116 14.70 1.65 -26.16
CA ARG A 116 14.51 0.84 -27.39
C ARG A 116 14.45 1.66 -28.68
N GLU A 117 14.26 2.98 -28.59
CA GLU A 117 14.26 3.93 -29.71
C GLU A 117 15.68 4.42 -30.02
#